data_AF-T0PI89-F1
#
_entry.id   AF-T0PI89-F1
#
_cell.length_a   1.000
_cell.length_b   1.000
_cell.length_c   1.000
_cell.angle_alpha   90.00
_cell.angle_beta   90.00
_cell.angle_gamma   90.00
#
_symmetry.space_group_name_H-M   'P 1'
#
loop_
_entity.id
_entity.type
_entity.pdbx_description
1 polymer ?
#
loop_
_entity_poly.entity_id
_entity_poly.type
_entity_poly.pdbx_seq_one_letter_code
_entity_poly.pdbx_strand_id
1 'polypeptide(L)'
;MKKKYIAFVVIIVAVLVAAGVIFSKPQSETAYLKKNTKELKLDKPEDYSDLKVISNSIEDKEIIFTGEGHGVKQNTDIQFKFLNYLIDNWDLRYYVIETGYSEAMMLNEYLATGNEEILKETFQEWSAFRATKEDFSMIKKLYEKNKNLPEGKKVTILGIDSASMSEGHIKKYMNIIIGKVGTLPEELKVFENNLNKLDLVGVNTTKFHLKKEEIQEKKKNNFRNSK
;
A
#
# COMPACT_ATOMS: atom_id res chain seq x y z
N MET A 1 -59.76 -46.13 14.77
CA MET A 1 -59.45 -45.06 13.78
C MET A 1 -58.66 -43.90 14.38
N LYS A 2 -59.07 -43.32 15.52
CA LYS A 2 -58.36 -42.19 16.19
C LYS A 2 -56.85 -42.43 16.47
N LYS A 3 -56.47 -43.62 16.97
CA LYS A 3 -55.04 -43.95 17.23
C LYS A 3 -54.15 -43.96 15.97
N LYS A 4 -54.69 -44.41 14.82
CA LYS A 4 -53.96 -44.42 13.53
C LYS A 4 -53.76 -42.99 12.99
N TYR A 5 -54.76 -42.13 13.17
CA TYR A 5 -54.67 -40.70 12.84
C TYR A 5 -53.64 -39.96 13.71
N ILE A 6 -53.65 -40.21 15.02
CA ILE A 6 -52.67 -39.62 15.94
C ILE A 6 -51.25 -40.05 15.56
N ALA A 7 -51.04 -41.33 15.26
CA ALA A 7 -49.73 -41.83 14.81
C ALA A 7 -49.27 -41.16 13.50
N PHE A 8 -50.18 -40.97 12.54
CA PHE A 8 -49.88 -40.30 11.27
C PHE A 8 -49.47 -38.83 11.46
N VAL A 9 -50.20 -38.08 12.31
CA VAL A 9 -49.86 -36.67 12.61
C VAL A 9 -48.50 -36.56 13.30
N VAL A 10 -48.20 -37.45 14.25
CA VAL A 10 -46.90 -37.47 14.94
C VAL A 10 -45.75 -37.73 13.95
N ILE A 11 -45.94 -38.62 12.97
CA ILE A 11 -44.94 -38.88 11.93
C ILE A 11 -44.70 -37.63 11.08
N ILE A 12 -45.77 -36.94 10.66
CA ILE A 12 -45.63 -35.70 9.87
C ILE A 12 -44.87 -34.63 10.67
N VAL A 13 -45.22 -34.42 11.94
CA VAL A 13 -44.54 -33.45 12.79
C VAL A 13 -43.07 -33.83 12.96
N ALA A 14 -42.76 -35.11 13.17
CA ALA A 14 -41.38 -35.58 13.28
C ALA A 14 -40.57 -35.35 11.99
N VAL A 15 -41.18 -35.59 10.82
CA VAL A 15 -40.55 -35.32 9.51
C VAL A 15 -40.32 -33.81 9.31
N LEU A 16 -41.28 -32.96 9.66
CA LEU A 16 -41.14 -31.51 9.56
C LEU A 16 -40.06 -30.97 10.51
N VAL A 17 -39.98 -31.50 11.73
CA VAL A 17 -38.92 -31.15 12.70
C VAL A 17 -37.56 -31.62 12.19
N ALA A 18 -37.45 -32.86 11.68
CA ALA A 18 -36.20 -33.39 11.13
C ALA A 18 -35.74 -32.58 9.90
N ALA A 19 -36.65 -32.25 8.99
CA ALA A 19 -36.38 -31.39 7.85
C ALA A 19 -35.92 -29.99 8.31
N GLY A 20 -36.63 -29.39 9.28
CA GLY A 20 -36.24 -28.13 9.90
C GLY A 20 -34.81 -28.17 10.42
N VAL A 21 -34.42 -29.20 11.17
CA VAL A 21 -33.05 -29.36 11.69
C VAL A 21 -32.02 -29.49 10.57
N ILE A 22 -32.33 -30.19 9.48
CA ILE A 22 -31.43 -30.34 8.32
C ILE A 22 -31.26 -29.01 7.58
N PHE A 23 -32.35 -28.28 7.33
CA PHE A 23 -32.32 -26.98 6.63
C PHE A 23 -31.80 -25.83 7.50
N SER A 24 -31.85 -25.97 8.82
CA SER A 24 -31.33 -24.98 9.77
C SER A 24 -29.83 -25.12 10.03
N LYS A 25 -29.16 -26.14 9.47
CA LYS A 25 -27.72 -26.26 9.64
C LYS A 25 -27.04 -25.05 9.01
N PRO A 26 -26.29 -24.25 9.79
CA PRO A 26 -25.56 -23.13 9.24
C PRO A 26 -24.59 -23.64 8.19
N GLN A 27 -24.52 -22.93 7.07
CA GLN A 27 -23.52 -23.18 6.04
C GLN A 27 -22.13 -23.05 6.65
N SER A 28 -21.20 -23.93 6.29
CA SER A 28 -19.80 -23.77 6.73
C SER A 28 -19.20 -22.50 6.15
N GLU A 29 -18.27 -21.88 6.89
CA GLU A 29 -17.52 -20.70 6.43
C GLU A 29 -16.90 -20.93 5.04
N THR A 30 -16.29 -22.10 4.83
CA THR A 30 -15.68 -22.49 3.56
C THR A 30 -16.68 -22.54 2.40
N ALA A 31 -17.86 -23.12 2.62
CA ALA A 31 -18.90 -23.16 1.61
C ALA A 31 -19.43 -21.75 1.33
N TYR A 32 -19.55 -20.91 2.37
CA TYR A 32 -20.00 -19.52 2.23
C TYR A 32 -19.03 -18.71 1.40
N LEU A 33 -17.74 -18.76 1.71
CA LEU A 33 -16.69 -18.08 0.95
C LEU A 33 -16.65 -18.59 -0.49
N LYS A 34 -16.66 -19.91 -0.72
CA LYS A 34 -16.65 -20.47 -2.10
C LYS A 34 -17.83 -19.98 -2.96
N LYS A 35 -19.00 -19.78 -2.34
CA LYS A 35 -20.20 -19.28 -3.04
C LYS A 35 -20.15 -17.77 -3.29
N ASN A 36 -19.51 -17.00 -2.41
CA ASN A 36 -19.56 -15.53 -2.41
C ASN A 36 -18.25 -14.85 -2.82
N THR A 37 -17.17 -15.59 -3.04
CA THR A 37 -15.91 -15.05 -3.56
C THR A 37 -15.97 -14.92 -5.08
N LYS A 38 -15.35 -13.86 -5.59
CA LYS A 38 -15.03 -13.70 -7.01
C LYS A 38 -13.53 -13.83 -7.20
N GLU A 39 -13.15 -14.54 -8.25
CA GLU A 39 -11.75 -14.65 -8.65
C GLU A 39 -11.28 -13.34 -9.28
N LEU A 40 -10.08 -12.90 -8.89
CA LEU A 40 -9.41 -11.75 -9.46
C LEU A 40 -8.43 -12.23 -10.55
N LYS A 41 -8.64 -11.77 -11.78
CA LYS A 41 -7.85 -12.15 -12.96
C LYS A 41 -6.70 -11.16 -13.14
N LEU A 42 -5.47 -11.62 -12.99
CA LEU A 42 -4.27 -10.78 -13.06
C LEU A 42 -3.55 -10.82 -14.42
N ASP A 43 -3.95 -11.74 -15.32
CA ASP A 43 -3.38 -11.92 -16.65
C ASP A 43 -3.74 -10.78 -17.63
N LYS A 44 -4.84 -10.06 -17.37
CA LYS A 44 -5.32 -8.92 -18.15
C LYS A 44 -5.69 -7.76 -17.22
N PRO A 45 -4.71 -6.92 -16.83
CA PRO A 45 -4.93 -5.86 -15.85
C PRO A 45 -5.90 -4.76 -16.33
N GLU A 46 -6.19 -4.67 -17.62
CA GLU A 46 -7.17 -3.77 -18.25
C GLU A 46 -8.61 -4.32 -18.29
N ASP A 47 -8.81 -5.62 -18.06
CA ASP A 47 -10.15 -6.21 -17.92
C ASP A 47 -10.63 -6.02 -16.47
N TYR A 48 -11.63 -5.16 -16.27
CA TYR A 48 -12.21 -4.86 -14.95
C TYR A 48 -13.49 -5.63 -14.63
N SER A 49 -13.85 -6.65 -15.43
CA SER A 49 -15.10 -7.39 -15.26
C SER A 49 -15.22 -8.07 -13.89
N ASP A 50 -14.10 -8.48 -13.31
CA ASP A 50 -13.97 -9.05 -11.97
C ASP A 50 -14.08 -8.02 -10.84
N LEU A 51 -13.70 -6.76 -11.09
CA LEU A 51 -13.80 -5.65 -10.13
C LEU A 51 -15.21 -5.03 -10.06
N LYS A 52 -16.13 -5.42 -10.94
CA LYS A 52 -17.54 -4.99 -10.85
C LYS A 52 -18.17 -5.31 -9.49
N VAL A 53 -17.70 -6.35 -8.80
CA VAL A 53 -18.21 -6.74 -7.47
C VAL A 53 -18.02 -5.66 -6.41
N ILE A 54 -17.02 -4.79 -6.55
CA ILE A 54 -16.76 -3.69 -5.60
C ILE A 54 -17.27 -2.33 -6.08
N SER A 55 -17.63 -2.19 -7.36
CA SER A 55 -17.97 -0.90 -7.99
C SER A 55 -19.00 -0.09 -7.19
N ASN A 56 -20.14 -0.70 -6.85
CA ASN A 56 -21.19 -0.04 -6.07
C ASN A 56 -20.74 0.36 -4.66
N SER A 57 -19.77 -0.35 -4.07
CA SER A 57 -19.30 -0.08 -2.70
C SER A 57 -18.35 1.12 -2.64
N ILE A 58 -17.78 1.52 -3.79
CA ILE A 58 -16.82 2.62 -3.86
C ILE A 58 -17.39 3.86 -4.58
N GLU A 59 -18.61 3.83 -5.14
CA GLU A 59 -19.24 4.88 -6.02
C GLU A 59 -19.19 6.32 -5.52
N ASP A 60 -19.38 6.45 -4.24
CA ASP A 60 -19.47 7.71 -3.52
C ASP A 60 -18.25 7.92 -2.60
N LYS A 61 -17.14 7.19 -2.81
CA LYS A 61 -15.96 7.23 -1.95
C LYS A 61 -14.84 8.05 -2.57
N GLU A 62 -14.35 9.02 -1.80
CA GLU A 62 -13.21 9.86 -2.16
C GLU A 62 -11.87 9.25 -1.77
N ILE A 63 -11.86 8.39 -0.74
CA ILE A 63 -10.66 7.73 -0.23
C ILE A 63 -10.93 6.23 -0.17
N ILE A 64 -10.04 5.46 -0.81
CA ILE A 64 -10.09 4.00 -0.85
C ILE A 64 -8.78 3.49 -0.25
N PHE A 65 -8.89 2.71 0.83
CA PHE A 65 -7.75 2.05 1.45
C PHE A 65 -7.60 0.64 0.92
N THR A 66 -6.38 0.27 0.55
CA THR A 66 -6.00 -1.10 0.23
C THR A 66 -4.95 -1.58 1.22
N GLY A 67 -5.13 -2.78 1.75
CA GLY A 67 -4.11 -3.46 2.55
C GLY A 67 -3.17 -4.27 1.66
N GLU A 68 -1.98 -4.55 2.17
CA GLU A 68 -0.99 -5.41 1.53
C GLU A 68 -0.29 -6.30 2.57
N GLY A 69 0.35 -7.38 2.11
CA GLY A 69 1.30 -8.12 2.93
C GLY A 69 2.73 -7.81 2.52
N HIS A 70 3.57 -7.26 3.40
CA HIS A 70 4.95 -6.91 3.01
C HIS A 70 5.74 -8.12 2.49
N GLY A 71 6.55 -7.88 1.45
CA GLY A 71 7.35 -8.93 0.80
C GLY A 71 6.54 -9.92 -0.04
N VAL A 72 5.27 -9.64 -0.34
CA VAL A 72 4.43 -10.46 -1.21
C VAL A 72 4.46 -9.95 -2.63
N LYS A 73 5.01 -10.77 -3.53
CA LYS A 73 5.16 -10.47 -4.96
C LYS A 73 3.85 -10.02 -5.62
N GLN A 74 2.76 -10.74 -5.35
CA GLN A 74 1.46 -10.55 -5.97
C GLN A 74 0.81 -9.21 -5.61
N ASN A 75 1.26 -8.50 -4.56
CA ASN A 75 0.72 -7.20 -4.21
C ASN A 75 0.80 -6.23 -5.38
N THR A 76 1.95 -6.19 -6.06
CA THR A 76 2.21 -5.22 -7.14
C THR A 76 1.28 -5.42 -8.33
N ASP A 77 0.97 -6.67 -8.69
CA ASP A 77 0.03 -6.99 -9.76
C ASP A 77 -1.42 -6.62 -9.37
N ILE A 78 -1.81 -6.90 -8.12
CA ILE A 78 -3.12 -6.51 -7.59
C ILE A 78 -3.24 -4.98 -7.55
N GLN A 79 -2.28 -4.29 -6.93
CA GLN A 79 -2.25 -2.83 -6.83
C GLN A 79 -2.28 -2.18 -8.20
N PHE A 80 -1.50 -2.67 -9.17
CA PHE A 80 -1.51 -2.12 -10.52
C PHE A 80 -2.87 -2.27 -11.21
N LYS A 81 -3.53 -3.42 -11.05
CA LYS A 81 -4.89 -3.63 -11.58
C LYS A 81 -5.91 -2.68 -10.94
N PHE A 82 -5.85 -2.49 -9.62
CA PHE A 82 -6.71 -1.54 -8.91
C PHE A 82 -6.44 -0.09 -9.32
N LEU A 83 -5.17 0.31 -9.41
CA LEU A 83 -4.77 1.64 -9.89
C LEU A 83 -5.32 1.90 -11.29
N ASN A 84 -5.17 0.95 -12.22
CA ASN A 84 -5.71 1.07 -13.56
C ASN A 84 -7.22 1.26 -13.57
N TYR A 85 -7.95 0.45 -12.79
CA TYR A 85 -9.39 0.55 -12.67
C TYR A 85 -9.84 1.91 -12.14
N LEU A 86 -9.17 2.42 -11.09
CA LEU A 86 -9.49 3.69 -10.45
C LEU A 86 -9.11 4.90 -11.32
N ILE A 87 -7.99 4.83 -12.05
CA ILE A 87 -7.62 5.88 -13.00
C ILE A 87 -8.65 5.96 -14.13
N ASP A 88 -9.07 4.82 -14.68
CA ASP A 88 -9.92 4.79 -15.89
C ASP A 88 -11.39 5.09 -15.59
N ASN A 89 -11.89 4.70 -14.41
CA ASN A 89 -13.32 4.77 -14.10
C ASN A 89 -13.66 5.77 -12.98
N TRP A 90 -12.67 6.23 -12.20
CA TRP A 90 -12.89 6.96 -10.93
C TRP A 90 -12.09 8.24 -10.81
N ASP A 91 -11.46 8.66 -11.90
CA ASP A 91 -10.74 9.92 -11.94
C ASP A 91 -9.64 10.03 -10.85
N LEU A 92 -9.02 8.91 -10.48
CA LEU A 92 -7.98 8.87 -9.45
C LEU A 92 -6.84 9.85 -9.77
N ARG A 93 -6.54 10.73 -8.82
CA ARG A 93 -5.45 11.73 -8.94
C ARG A 93 -4.30 11.52 -7.98
N TYR A 94 -4.57 10.90 -6.84
CA TYR A 94 -3.61 10.77 -5.77
C TYR A 94 -3.44 9.30 -5.40
N TYR A 95 -2.23 8.78 -5.59
CA TYR A 95 -1.84 7.47 -5.11
C TYR A 95 -1.04 7.63 -3.81
N VAL A 96 -1.72 7.44 -2.69
CA VAL A 96 -1.13 7.57 -1.36
C VAL A 96 -0.49 6.24 -0.96
N ILE A 97 0.81 6.25 -0.65
CA ILE A 97 1.57 5.04 -0.27
C ILE A 97 2.35 5.24 1.03
N GLU A 98 2.62 4.12 1.70
CA GLU A 98 3.38 4.05 2.96
C GLU A 98 4.88 4.22 2.68
N THR A 99 5.28 5.44 2.27
CA THR A 99 6.67 5.81 1.96
C THR A 99 6.94 7.25 2.43
N GLY A 100 8.21 7.62 2.49
CA GLY A 100 8.63 8.98 2.84
C GLY A 100 8.19 10.01 1.82
N TYR A 101 7.95 11.25 2.26
CA TYR A 101 7.53 12.33 1.37
C TYR A 101 8.54 12.58 0.24
N SER A 102 9.85 12.66 0.58
CA SER A 102 10.91 12.87 -0.42
C SER A 102 11.00 11.74 -1.44
N GLU A 103 10.76 10.51 -1.02
CA GLU A 103 10.73 9.32 -1.87
C GLU A 103 9.60 9.41 -2.88
N ALA A 104 8.38 9.70 -2.42
CA ALA A 104 7.23 9.92 -3.29
C ALA A 104 7.47 11.06 -4.29
N MET A 105 8.14 12.13 -3.86
CA MET A 105 8.51 13.23 -4.76
C MET A 105 9.51 12.80 -5.83
N MET A 106 10.52 11.98 -5.48
CA MET A 106 11.42 11.40 -6.48
C MET A 106 10.69 10.48 -7.47
N LEU A 107 9.72 9.69 -7.01
CA LEU A 107 8.87 8.90 -7.89
C LEU A 107 8.05 9.81 -8.83
N ASN A 108 7.51 10.93 -8.34
CA ASN A 108 6.81 11.90 -9.19
C ASN A 108 7.72 12.56 -10.22
N GLU A 109 8.99 12.85 -9.86
CA GLU A 109 9.99 13.33 -10.83
C GLU A 109 10.24 12.29 -11.93
N TYR A 110 10.31 11.01 -11.57
CA TYR A 110 10.34 9.93 -12.55
C TYR A 110 9.05 9.89 -13.40
N LEU A 111 7.87 10.00 -12.80
CA LEU A 111 6.59 10.01 -13.54
C LEU A 111 6.50 11.17 -14.53
N ALA A 112 7.10 12.32 -14.21
CA ALA A 112 7.10 13.51 -15.05
C ALA A 112 8.13 13.44 -16.19
N THR A 113 9.29 12.85 -15.96
CA THR A 113 10.44 12.91 -16.88
C THR A 113 10.75 11.61 -17.60
N GLY A 114 10.33 10.47 -17.06
CA GLY A 114 10.76 9.15 -17.50
C GLY A 114 12.23 8.83 -17.23
N ASN A 115 12.94 9.65 -16.45
CA ASN A 115 14.37 9.46 -16.19
C ASN A 115 14.63 8.25 -15.29
N GLU A 116 15.07 7.13 -15.90
CA GLU A 116 15.32 5.88 -15.18
C GLU A 116 16.39 5.97 -14.09
N GLU A 117 17.31 6.95 -14.16
CA GLU A 117 18.34 7.10 -13.13
C GLU A 117 17.73 7.55 -11.80
N ILE A 118 16.78 8.49 -11.83
CA ILE A 118 16.02 8.93 -10.64
C ILE A 118 15.31 7.73 -10.01
N LEU A 119 14.70 6.88 -10.84
CA LEU A 119 14.01 5.68 -10.36
C LEU A 119 14.99 4.70 -9.69
N LYS A 120 16.14 4.42 -10.32
CA LYS A 120 17.17 3.55 -9.73
C LYS A 120 17.69 4.11 -8.41
N GLU A 121 18.00 5.39 -8.37
CA GLU A 121 18.48 6.07 -7.17
C GLU A 121 17.48 6.04 -6.02
N THR A 122 16.19 6.09 -6.31
CA THR A 122 15.12 5.95 -5.32
C THR A 122 15.11 4.53 -4.75
N PHE A 123 15.18 3.52 -5.62
CA PHE A 123 15.13 2.12 -5.19
C PHE A 123 16.40 1.62 -4.48
N GLN A 124 17.56 2.24 -4.75
CA GLN A 124 18.82 1.89 -4.07
C GLN A 124 18.82 2.19 -2.58
N GLU A 125 18.06 3.20 -2.14
CA GLU A 125 17.99 3.61 -0.74
C GLU A 125 16.82 2.99 0.03
N TRP A 126 15.86 2.38 -0.68
CA TRP A 126 14.75 1.67 -0.06
C TRP A 126 15.19 0.38 0.62
N SER A 127 14.47 0.02 1.68
CA SER A 127 14.67 -1.26 2.36
C SER A 127 14.37 -2.44 1.42
N ALA A 128 15.05 -3.57 1.63
CA ALA A 128 14.91 -4.76 0.78
C ALA A 128 13.47 -5.29 0.65
N PHE A 129 12.58 -4.98 1.60
CA PHE A 129 11.17 -5.40 1.54
C PHE A 129 10.29 -4.52 0.63
N ARG A 130 10.77 -3.34 0.21
CA ARG A 130 10.07 -2.38 -0.67
C ARG A 130 10.83 -2.07 -1.97
N ALA A 131 12.07 -2.54 -2.09
CA ALA A 131 12.93 -2.36 -3.26
C ALA A 131 12.95 -3.61 -4.15
N THR A 132 11.80 -4.26 -4.39
CA THR A 132 11.75 -5.46 -5.23
C THR A 132 11.78 -5.12 -6.72
N LYS A 133 12.08 -6.12 -7.55
CA LYS A 133 12.00 -5.95 -9.02
C LYS A 133 10.57 -5.69 -9.46
N GLU A 134 9.61 -6.23 -8.73
CA GLU A 134 8.18 -6.07 -8.95
C GLU A 134 7.73 -4.64 -8.63
N ASP A 135 8.17 -4.07 -7.51
CA ASP A 135 7.91 -2.66 -7.16
C ASP A 135 8.47 -1.71 -8.22
N PHE A 136 9.71 -1.94 -8.65
CA PHE A 136 10.36 -1.17 -9.72
C PHE A 136 9.55 -1.27 -11.02
N SER A 137 9.15 -2.48 -11.41
CA SER A 137 8.32 -2.73 -12.58
C SER A 137 6.95 -2.05 -12.48
N MET A 138 6.32 -2.07 -11.30
CA MET A 138 5.03 -1.43 -11.07
C MET A 138 5.11 0.09 -11.28
N ILE A 139 6.15 0.76 -10.76
CA ILE A 139 6.35 2.19 -10.98
C ILE A 139 6.56 2.51 -12.48
N LYS A 140 7.32 1.68 -13.21
CA LYS A 140 7.47 1.84 -14.66
C LYS A 140 6.14 1.70 -15.40
N LYS A 141 5.33 0.69 -15.05
CA LYS A 141 3.99 0.51 -15.63
C LYS A 141 3.09 1.72 -15.32
N LEU A 142 3.17 2.27 -14.11
CA LEU A 142 2.44 3.49 -13.75
C LEU A 142 2.90 4.69 -14.59
N TYR A 143 4.21 4.89 -14.81
CA TYR A 143 4.72 5.93 -15.71
C TYR A 143 4.14 5.79 -17.13
N GLU A 144 4.16 4.58 -17.70
CA GLU A 144 3.63 4.34 -19.05
C GLU A 144 2.15 4.69 -19.18
N LYS A 145 1.35 4.47 -18.13
CA LYS A 145 -0.03 4.92 -18.08
C LYS A 145 -0.12 6.43 -17.90
N ASN A 146 0.59 6.97 -16.91
CA ASN A 146 0.49 8.36 -16.47
C ASN A 146 0.93 9.36 -17.56
N LYS A 147 1.96 9.04 -18.34
CA LYS A 147 2.47 9.93 -19.40
C LYS A 147 1.45 10.20 -20.51
N ASN A 148 0.49 9.30 -20.69
CA ASN A 148 -0.55 9.39 -21.71
C ASN A 148 -1.84 10.04 -21.20
N LEU A 149 -1.92 10.35 -19.90
CA LEU A 149 -3.08 11.03 -19.32
C LEU A 149 -3.02 12.54 -19.61
N PRO A 150 -4.18 13.20 -19.81
CA PRO A 150 -4.25 14.66 -19.82
C PRO A 150 -3.67 15.26 -18.54
N GLU A 151 -3.12 16.47 -18.60
CA GLU A 151 -2.40 17.08 -17.47
C GLU A 151 -3.24 17.14 -16.18
N GLY A 152 -4.49 17.60 -16.26
CA GLY A 152 -5.42 17.61 -15.11
C GLY A 152 -5.92 16.22 -14.67
N LYS A 153 -5.47 15.15 -15.33
CA LYS A 153 -5.79 13.74 -15.05
C LYS A 153 -4.62 12.91 -14.55
N LYS A 154 -3.41 13.47 -14.55
CA LYS A 154 -2.22 12.72 -14.11
C LYS A 154 -2.31 12.37 -12.63
N VAL A 155 -1.82 11.18 -12.31
CA VAL A 155 -1.66 10.66 -10.97
C VAL A 155 -0.39 11.25 -10.35
N THR A 156 -0.54 11.70 -9.10
CA THR A 156 0.54 12.13 -8.22
C THR A 156 0.66 11.12 -7.07
N ILE A 157 1.88 10.67 -6.79
CA ILE A 157 2.18 9.80 -5.66
C ILE A 157 2.39 10.66 -4.41
N LEU A 158 1.76 10.29 -3.29
CA LEU A 158 1.91 10.96 -2.00
C LEU A 158 2.48 9.97 -0.97
N GLY A 159 3.61 10.32 -0.37
CA GLY A 159 4.22 9.57 0.73
C GLY A 159 3.80 10.16 2.06
N ILE A 160 3.22 9.35 2.94
CA ILE A 160 2.69 9.76 4.24
C ILE A 160 3.44 9.20 5.44
N ASP A 161 4.47 8.38 5.21
CA ASP A 161 5.21 7.73 6.28
C ASP A 161 6.49 8.52 6.62
N SER A 162 6.43 9.27 7.71
CA SER A 162 7.59 10.05 8.19
C SER A 162 8.76 9.17 8.66
N ALA A 163 8.51 7.90 9.03
CA ALA A 163 9.54 7.02 9.56
C ALA A 163 10.39 6.39 8.45
N SER A 164 9.88 6.30 7.22
CA SER A 164 10.62 5.80 6.06
C SER A 164 11.43 6.87 5.34
N MET A 165 11.34 8.15 5.73
CA MET A 165 12.06 9.21 5.05
C MET A 165 13.58 9.15 5.28
N SER A 166 14.34 8.69 4.28
CA SER A 166 15.81 8.66 4.34
C SER A 166 16.43 10.04 4.08
N GLU A 167 17.59 10.29 4.69
CA GLU A 167 18.38 11.51 4.45
C GLU A 167 18.86 11.62 3.00
N GLY A 168 19.18 10.49 2.36
CA GLY A 168 19.68 10.48 0.97
C GLY A 168 18.58 10.84 -0.04
N HIS A 169 17.35 10.37 0.14
CA HIS A 169 16.20 10.80 -0.65
C HIS A 169 15.90 12.30 -0.48
N ILE A 170 16.00 12.82 0.76
CA ILE A 170 15.86 14.27 0.99
C ILE A 170 16.93 15.03 0.20
N LYS A 171 18.20 14.63 0.31
CA LYS A 171 19.32 15.27 -0.39
C LYS A 171 19.13 15.25 -1.91
N LYS A 172 18.82 14.09 -2.48
CA LYS A 172 18.57 13.92 -3.92
C LYS A 172 17.40 14.79 -4.39
N TYR A 173 16.27 14.77 -3.69
CA TYR A 173 15.12 15.59 -4.06
C TYR A 173 15.43 17.09 -3.97
N MET A 174 16.12 17.53 -2.92
CA MET A 174 16.55 18.92 -2.80
C MET A 174 17.50 19.32 -3.94
N ASN A 175 18.44 18.45 -4.35
CA ASN A 175 19.30 18.71 -5.51
C ASN A 175 18.50 18.87 -6.81
N ILE A 176 17.44 18.07 -7.01
CA ILE A 176 16.53 18.23 -8.17
C ILE A 176 15.85 19.61 -8.13
N ILE A 177 15.33 20.03 -6.97
CA ILE A 177 14.70 21.35 -6.82
C ILE A 177 15.70 22.46 -7.11
N ILE A 178 16.90 22.41 -6.50
CA ILE A 178 17.95 23.41 -6.69
C ILE A 178 18.34 23.51 -8.18
N GLY A 179 18.52 22.37 -8.84
CA GLY A 179 18.82 22.32 -10.27
C GLY A 179 17.74 22.97 -11.15
N LYS A 180 16.46 22.86 -10.77
CA LYS A 180 15.34 23.51 -11.48
C LYS A 180 15.24 25.01 -11.23
N VAL A 181 15.54 25.45 -10.01
CA VAL A 181 15.51 26.86 -9.61
C VAL A 181 16.73 27.62 -10.15
N GLY A 182 17.86 26.93 -10.32
CA GLY A 182 19.11 27.53 -10.75
C GLY A 182 19.83 28.20 -9.57
N THR A 183 19.81 29.54 -9.51
CA THR A 183 20.48 30.28 -8.43
C THR A 183 19.55 30.43 -7.22
N LEU A 184 19.94 29.86 -6.10
CA LEU A 184 19.24 30.05 -4.83
C LEU A 184 19.40 31.48 -4.31
N PRO A 185 18.35 32.05 -3.67
CA PRO A 185 18.47 33.24 -2.84
C PRO A 185 19.59 33.08 -1.79
N GLU A 186 20.26 34.17 -1.43
CA GLU A 186 21.37 34.15 -0.45
C GLU A 186 20.96 33.52 0.88
N GLU A 187 19.71 33.71 1.29
CA GLU A 187 19.13 33.15 2.52
C GLU A 187 19.11 31.62 2.50
N LEU A 188 19.04 31.02 1.31
CA LEU A 188 18.98 29.56 1.12
C LEU A 188 20.35 28.95 0.80
N LYS A 189 21.40 29.74 0.56
CA LYS A 189 22.76 29.18 0.37
C LYS A 189 23.31 28.50 1.62
N VAL A 190 22.91 28.97 2.80
CA VAL A 190 23.23 28.28 4.06
C VAL A 190 22.62 26.87 4.08
N PHE A 191 21.42 26.71 3.52
CA PHE A 191 20.76 25.41 3.41
C PHE A 191 21.51 24.49 2.45
N GLU A 192 21.89 24.95 1.26
CA GLU A 192 22.70 24.18 0.29
C GLU A 192 24.03 23.70 0.90
N ASN A 193 24.73 24.60 1.60
CA ASN A 193 25.98 24.27 2.29
C ASN A 193 25.81 23.22 3.41
N ASN A 194 24.63 23.16 4.04
CA ASN A 194 24.32 22.16 5.05
C ASN A 194 23.78 20.86 4.45
N LEU A 195 23.12 20.93 3.27
CA LEU A 195 22.67 19.77 2.51
C LEU A 195 23.85 18.86 2.14
N ASN A 196 24.96 19.46 1.72
CA ASN A 196 26.20 18.73 1.42
C ASN A 196 26.86 18.10 2.65
N LYS A 197 26.45 18.48 3.87
CA LYS A 197 26.95 17.91 5.14
C LYS A 197 26.06 16.82 5.71
N LEU A 198 24.86 16.59 5.15
CA LEU A 198 23.94 15.55 5.62
C LEU A 198 24.52 14.12 5.52
N ASP A 199 25.53 13.90 4.67
CA ASP A 199 26.27 12.62 4.59
C ASP A 199 26.91 12.22 5.94
N LEU A 200 27.03 13.14 6.90
CA LEU A 200 27.62 12.90 8.23
C LEU A 200 26.60 12.48 9.31
N VAL A 201 25.29 12.62 9.08
CA VAL A 201 24.25 12.30 10.08
C VAL A 201 23.71 10.87 9.92
N GLY A 202 23.70 10.34 8.70
CA GLY A 202 23.39 8.93 8.41
C GLY A 202 24.37 7.93 9.04
N VAL A 203 25.60 8.35 9.39
CA VAL A 203 26.54 7.55 10.20
C VAL A 203 26.15 7.53 11.70
N ASN A 204 25.34 8.50 12.15
CA ASN A 204 24.94 8.67 13.55
C ASN A 204 23.54 8.16 13.88
N THR A 205 22.68 7.80 12.92
CA THR A 205 21.38 7.16 13.23
C THR A 205 21.58 5.76 13.84
N THR A 206 22.66 5.06 13.47
CA THR A 206 23.16 3.86 14.17
C THR A 206 23.58 4.18 15.60
N LYS A 207 24.23 5.34 15.85
CA LYS A 207 24.51 5.79 17.22
C LYS A 207 23.24 6.14 18.00
N PHE A 208 22.20 6.69 17.39
CA PHE A 208 20.93 6.94 18.09
C PHE A 208 20.20 5.64 18.45
N HIS A 209 20.23 4.62 17.59
CA HIS A 209 19.71 3.29 17.92
C HIS A 209 20.52 2.61 19.04
N LEU A 210 21.85 2.62 18.94
CA LEU A 210 22.74 2.10 19.99
C LEU A 210 22.54 2.82 21.33
N LYS A 211 22.37 4.15 21.31
CA LYS A 211 22.11 4.93 22.54
C LYS A 211 20.75 4.60 23.14
N LYS A 212 19.75 4.25 22.34
CA LYS A 212 18.42 3.83 22.81
C LYS A 212 18.47 2.45 23.47
N GLU A 213 19.23 1.51 22.90
CA GLU A 213 19.50 0.20 23.49
C GLU A 213 20.30 0.31 24.80
N GLU A 214 21.37 1.10 24.83
CA GLU A 214 22.15 1.37 26.04
C GLU A 214 21.32 2.01 27.17
N ILE A 215 20.39 2.92 26.82
CA ILE A 215 19.47 3.55 27.79
C ILE A 215 18.46 2.52 28.32
N GLN A 216 17.96 1.62 27.49
CA GLN A 216 17.05 0.56 27.91
C GLN A 216 17.76 -0.48 28.79
N GLU A 217 18.99 -0.83 28.46
CA GLU A 217 19.81 -1.77 29.23
C GLU A 217 20.20 -1.20 30.59
N LYS A 218 20.59 0.09 30.66
CA LYS A 218 20.81 0.81 31.93
C LYS A 218 19.55 0.86 32.80
N LYS A 219 18.37 1.10 32.22
CA LYS A 219 17.09 1.06 32.96
C LYS A 219 16.78 -0.33 33.49
N LYS A 220 17.07 -1.39 32.73
CA LYS A 220 16.86 -2.79 33.12
C LYS A 220 17.80 -3.22 34.25
N ASN A 221 19.05 -2.75 34.22
CA ASN A 221 20.04 -3.03 35.26
C ASN A 221 19.78 -2.25 36.56
N ASN A 222 19.33 -1.00 36.48
CA ASN A 222 18.92 -0.23 37.66
C ASN A 222 17.69 -0.84 38.36
N PHE A 223 16.77 -1.48 37.62
CA PHE A 223 15.64 -2.21 38.19
C PHE A 223 16.01 -3.57 38.81
N ARG A 224 17.13 -4.18 38.39
CA ARG A 224 17.63 -5.44 38.97
C ARG A 224 18.44 -5.23 40.25
N ASN A 225 19.13 -4.10 40.37
CA ASN A 225 19.95 -3.76 41.54
C ASN A 225 19.17 -3.07 42.67
N SER A 226 17.85 -2.88 42.52
CA SER A 226 16.97 -2.28 43.53
C SER A 226 16.05 -3.29 44.24
N LYS A 227 16.44 -4.57 44.27
CA LYS A 227 15.81 -5.61 45.08
C LYS A 227 16.82 -6.21 46.04
#